data_AF-A0A2P6NVP8-F1
#
_entry.id   AF-A0A2P6NVP8-F1
#
_cell.length_a   1.000
_cell.length_b   1.000
_cell.length_c   1.000
_cell.angle_alpha   90.00
_cell.angle_beta   90.00
_cell.angle_gamma   90.00
#
_symmetry.space_group_name_H-M   'P 1'
#
loop_
_entity.id
_entity.type
_entity.pdbx_description
1 polymer ?
#
loop_
_entity_poly.entity_id
_entity_poly.type
_entity_poly.pdbx_seq_one_letter_code
_entity_poly.pdbx_strand_id
1 'polypeptide(L)'
;MQQEMMLKAFENEKSLPWISFAQVLSGTTGARPFQVHSLHPFLKKKDSVSLSDYQKFIQWFTPFVREDEKTDGYTIEDILQVVDCPYFFGHMDAAAAMNVLKDCGRANTFLLRFSSTPKTYSLSAIDIYGVCYHWRFTGEKLEGRMSFDLDGRTYESLIDLVDCHKKEPLLKTVEGRGRMRLGGHLRTGIGGESGVALE
;
A
#
# COMPACT_ATOMS: atom_id res chain seq x y z
N MET A 1 16.70 -11.54 -13.53
CA MET A 1 18.04 -11.96 -13.04
C MET A 1 18.17 -11.81 -11.52
N GLN A 2 18.01 -10.62 -10.92
CA GLN A 2 18.23 -10.46 -9.46
C GLN A 2 17.32 -11.30 -8.59
N GLN A 3 16.02 -11.34 -8.92
CA GLN A 3 15.08 -12.21 -8.22
C GLN A 3 15.49 -13.68 -8.29
N GLU A 4 15.97 -14.16 -9.44
CA GLU A 4 16.44 -15.55 -9.57
C GLU A 4 17.67 -15.82 -8.71
N MET A 5 18.61 -14.87 -8.60
CA MET A 5 19.78 -15.00 -7.72
C MET A 5 19.35 -15.06 -6.25
N MET A 6 18.40 -14.22 -5.84
CA MET A 6 17.82 -14.27 -4.49
C MET A 6 17.10 -15.59 -4.22
N LEU A 7 16.34 -16.12 -5.19
CA LEU A 7 15.66 -17.41 -5.05
C LEU A 7 16.64 -18.57 -4.99
N LYS A 8 17.74 -18.53 -5.76
CA LYS A 8 18.81 -19.53 -5.72
C LYS A 8 19.52 -19.58 -4.38
N ALA A 9 19.68 -18.45 -3.69
CA ALA A 9 20.33 -18.40 -2.38
C ALA A 9 19.59 -19.18 -1.28
N PHE A 10 18.31 -19.51 -1.49
CA PHE A 10 17.60 -20.40 -0.59
C PHE A 10 17.98 -21.88 -0.81
N GLU A 11 18.73 -22.27 -1.85
CA GLU A 11 19.36 -23.60 -2.05
C GLU A 11 18.55 -24.83 -1.57
N ASN A 12 17.22 -24.84 -1.79
CA ASN A 12 16.26 -25.85 -1.30
C ASN A 12 15.86 -25.77 0.19
N GLU A 13 16.44 -24.87 0.95
CA GLU A 13 15.97 -24.47 2.27
C GLU A 13 14.68 -23.65 2.19
N LYS A 14 13.82 -23.81 3.20
CA LYS A 14 12.56 -23.05 3.31
C LYS A 14 12.77 -21.66 3.93
N SER A 15 13.92 -21.41 4.53
CA SER A 15 14.23 -20.16 5.25
C SER A 15 15.73 -19.95 5.38
N LEU A 16 16.16 -18.69 5.41
CA LEU A 16 17.55 -18.30 5.66
C LEU A 16 17.65 -17.48 6.95
N PRO A 17 18.73 -17.62 7.75
CA PRO A 17 19.05 -16.69 8.81
C PRO A 17 19.11 -15.24 8.30
N TRP A 18 18.63 -14.27 9.08
CA TRP A 18 18.54 -12.87 8.65
C TRP A 18 19.88 -12.30 8.16
N ILE A 19 20.98 -12.62 8.84
CA ILE A 19 22.32 -12.12 8.49
C ILE A 19 22.71 -12.59 7.08
N SER A 20 22.55 -13.89 6.80
CA SER A 20 22.83 -14.47 5.49
C SER A 20 21.92 -13.88 4.41
N PHE A 21 20.61 -13.79 4.69
CA PHE A 21 19.64 -13.18 3.77
C PHE A 21 20.02 -11.73 3.43
N ALA A 22 20.37 -10.93 4.44
CA ALA A 22 20.71 -9.52 4.26
C ALA A 22 22.00 -9.33 3.45
N GLN A 23 23.00 -10.20 3.66
CA GLN A 23 24.24 -10.21 2.86
C GLN A 23 23.96 -10.52 1.39
N VAL A 24 23.18 -11.55 1.11
CA VAL A 24 22.79 -11.92 -0.27
C VAL A 24 21.98 -10.80 -0.91
N LEU A 25 20.99 -10.24 -0.20
CA LEU A 25 20.16 -9.16 -0.73
C LEU A 25 21.01 -7.92 -1.04
N SER A 26 21.92 -7.53 -0.15
CA SER A 26 22.83 -6.40 -0.40
C SER A 26 23.74 -6.66 -1.61
N GLY A 27 24.34 -7.85 -1.70
CA GLY A 27 25.25 -8.21 -2.81
C GLY A 27 24.57 -8.31 -4.17
N THR A 28 23.33 -8.81 -4.21
CA THR A 28 22.57 -8.97 -5.46
C THR A 28 21.97 -7.65 -5.94
N THR A 29 21.57 -6.76 -5.04
CA THR A 29 20.87 -5.50 -5.39
C THR A 29 21.76 -4.27 -5.41
N GLY A 30 22.92 -4.32 -4.75
CA GLY A 30 23.75 -3.14 -4.50
C GLY A 30 23.25 -2.28 -3.33
N ALA A 31 22.18 -2.68 -2.65
CA ALA A 31 21.64 -1.92 -1.53
C ALA A 31 22.61 -1.87 -0.34
N ARG A 32 22.59 -0.74 0.37
CA ARG A 32 23.44 -0.53 1.56
C ARG A 32 22.90 -1.35 2.75
N PRO A 33 23.77 -1.79 3.67
CA PRO A 33 23.32 -2.62 4.80
C PRO A 33 22.19 -2.02 5.65
N PHE A 34 22.18 -0.70 5.85
CA PHE A 34 21.12 -0.05 6.62
C PHE A 34 19.78 0.00 5.88
N GLN A 35 19.80 0.04 4.53
CA GLN A 35 18.59 -0.02 3.72
C GLN A 35 17.95 -1.40 3.86
N VAL A 36 18.76 -2.45 3.76
CA VAL A 36 18.30 -3.83 3.97
C VAL A 36 17.81 -4.05 5.40
N HIS A 37 18.46 -3.44 6.40
CA HIS A 37 18.01 -3.51 7.79
C HIS A 37 16.60 -2.93 7.99
N SER A 38 16.24 -1.90 7.24
CA SER A 38 14.90 -1.26 7.34
C SER A 38 13.77 -2.19 6.86
N LEU A 39 14.08 -3.23 6.07
CA LEU A 39 13.12 -4.25 5.65
C LEU A 39 12.84 -5.32 6.73
N HIS A 40 13.63 -5.35 7.80
CA HIS A 40 13.57 -6.37 8.85
C HIS A 40 12.16 -6.56 9.43
N PRO A 41 11.40 -5.50 9.79
CA PRO A 41 10.05 -5.66 10.36
C PRO A 41 9.05 -6.34 9.41
N PHE A 42 9.30 -6.30 8.10
CA PHE A 42 8.38 -6.79 7.08
C PHE A 42 8.69 -8.21 6.61
N LEU A 43 9.96 -8.63 6.71
CA LEU A 43 10.45 -9.90 6.18
C LEU A 43 10.82 -10.91 7.27
N LYS A 44 11.30 -10.45 8.43
CA LYS A 44 11.85 -11.33 9.46
C LYS A 44 10.76 -11.88 10.35
N LYS A 45 10.78 -13.20 10.56
CA LYS A 45 10.03 -13.87 11.63
C LYS A 45 11.03 -14.54 12.55
N LYS A 46 11.08 -14.09 13.81
CA LYS A 46 12.13 -14.46 14.77
C LYS A 46 13.51 -14.01 14.27
N ASP A 47 14.37 -14.93 13.82
CA ASP A 47 15.73 -14.67 13.36
C ASP A 47 16.00 -15.10 11.92
N SER A 48 14.96 -15.47 11.18
CA SER A 48 15.07 -15.92 9.78
C SER A 48 14.01 -15.29 8.88
N VAL A 49 14.25 -15.40 7.58
CA VAL A 49 13.31 -15.02 6.51
C VAL A 49 12.90 -16.30 5.80
N SER A 50 11.60 -16.57 5.70
CA SER A 50 11.12 -17.70 4.92
C SER A 50 11.07 -17.35 3.43
N LEU A 51 11.35 -18.34 2.58
CA LEU A 51 11.25 -18.17 1.12
C LEU A 51 9.85 -17.71 0.71
N SER A 52 8.82 -18.30 1.32
CA SER A 52 7.42 -17.95 1.01
C SER A 52 7.08 -16.51 1.40
N ASP A 53 7.54 -16.04 2.55
CA ASP A 53 7.28 -14.66 2.97
C ASP A 53 8.04 -13.66 2.08
N TYR A 54 9.30 -13.96 1.75
CA TYR A 54 10.07 -13.13 0.81
C TYR A 54 9.42 -13.07 -0.58
N GLN A 55 9.01 -14.22 -1.13
CA GLN A 55 8.33 -14.29 -2.42
C GLN A 55 7.02 -13.51 -2.42
N LYS A 56 6.22 -13.60 -1.36
CA LYS A 56 5.01 -12.80 -1.22
C LYS A 56 5.36 -11.33 -1.20
N PHE A 57 6.28 -10.90 -0.33
CA PHE A 57 6.67 -9.50 -0.21
C PHE A 57 7.16 -8.90 -1.54
N ILE A 58 8.07 -9.58 -2.24
CA ILE A 58 8.70 -9.03 -3.45
C ILE A 58 7.75 -8.92 -4.65
N GLN A 59 6.60 -9.61 -4.63
CA GLN A 59 5.58 -9.50 -5.70
C GLN A 59 5.01 -8.08 -5.82
N TRP A 60 5.03 -7.28 -4.76
CA TRP A 60 4.62 -5.88 -4.82
C TRP A 60 5.60 -5.00 -5.59
N PHE A 61 6.85 -5.46 -5.71
CA PHE A 61 7.98 -4.68 -6.23
C PHE A 61 8.62 -5.37 -7.43
N THR A 62 7.79 -6.00 -8.28
CA THR A 62 8.24 -6.71 -9.48
C THR A 62 8.00 -5.85 -10.75
N PRO A 63 9.01 -5.71 -11.64
CA PRO A 63 10.34 -6.36 -11.60
C PRO A 63 11.28 -5.71 -10.59
N PHE A 64 12.11 -6.54 -9.94
CA PHE A 64 13.08 -6.11 -8.94
C PHE A 64 14.48 -6.01 -9.56
N VAL A 65 15.11 -4.83 -9.44
CA VAL A 65 16.32 -4.43 -10.17
C VAL A 65 17.40 -3.91 -9.23
N ARG A 66 18.63 -3.80 -9.72
CA ARG A 66 19.75 -3.25 -8.94
C ARG A 66 19.70 -1.72 -8.90
N GLU A 67 20.34 -1.13 -7.89
CA GLU A 67 20.45 0.33 -7.74
C GLU A 67 21.19 1.00 -8.93
N ASP A 68 22.07 0.29 -9.62
CA ASP A 68 22.85 0.80 -10.76
C ASP A 68 22.20 0.53 -12.13
N GLU A 69 21.07 -0.19 -12.17
CA GLU A 69 20.37 -0.53 -13.41
C GLU A 69 19.41 0.61 -13.83
N LYS A 70 19.57 1.12 -15.06
CA LYS A 70 18.67 2.12 -15.66
C LYS A 70 17.48 1.46 -16.35
N THR A 71 16.67 0.74 -15.59
CA THR A 71 15.52 -0.01 -16.11
C THR A 71 14.25 0.32 -15.34
N ASP A 72 13.10 0.06 -15.98
CA ASP A 72 11.79 0.18 -15.33
C ASP A 72 11.59 -1.01 -14.38
N GLY A 73 12.00 -0.81 -13.13
CA GLY A 73 11.84 -1.75 -12.03
C GLY A 73 12.07 -1.10 -10.68
N TYR A 74 11.81 -1.85 -9.62
CA TYR A 74 11.94 -1.40 -8.24
C TYR A 74 13.33 -1.74 -7.69
N THR A 75 14.01 -0.76 -7.13
CA THR A 75 15.22 -0.94 -6.34
C THR A 75 14.87 -1.08 -4.86
N ILE A 76 15.85 -1.25 -3.97
CA ILE A 76 15.57 -1.23 -2.53
C ILE A 76 15.15 0.17 -2.09
N GLU A 77 15.73 1.22 -2.66
CA GLU A 77 15.33 2.60 -2.37
C GLU A 77 13.86 2.86 -2.67
N ASP A 78 13.32 2.36 -3.79
CA ASP A 78 11.88 2.47 -4.09
C ASP A 78 11.01 1.74 -3.06
N ILE A 79 11.44 0.56 -2.62
CA ILE A 79 10.74 -0.21 -1.59
C ILE A 79 10.68 0.57 -0.29
N LEU A 80 11.79 1.22 0.09
CA LEU A 80 11.87 2.03 1.31
C LEU A 80 10.93 3.25 1.28
N GLN A 81 10.69 3.86 0.11
CA GLN A 81 9.68 4.93 -0.02
C GLN A 81 8.27 4.47 0.39
N VAL A 82 7.99 3.17 0.29
CA VAL A 82 6.74 2.57 0.74
C VAL A 82 6.83 2.17 2.21
N VAL A 83 7.84 1.37 2.56
CA VAL A 83 7.87 0.69 3.86
C VAL A 83 8.35 1.56 5.02
N ASP A 84 9.09 2.64 4.76
CA ASP A 84 9.50 3.60 5.79
C ASP A 84 8.40 4.64 6.08
N CYS A 85 7.27 4.60 5.35
CA CYS A 85 6.12 5.44 5.66
C CYS A 85 5.60 5.12 7.08
N PRO A 86 5.52 6.10 8.00
CA PRO A 86 5.10 5.85 9.39
C PRO A 86 3.69 5.28 9.54
N TYR A 87 2.86 5.42 8.50
CA TYR A 87 1.50 4.90 8.47
C TYR A 87 1.44 3.50 7.86
N PHE A 88 2.54 2.91 7.40
CA PHE A 88 2.56 1.64 6.69
C PHE A 88 2.86 0.45 7.61
N PHE A 89 1.94 -0.52 7.63
CA PHE A 89 1.97 -1.68 8.54
C PHE A 89 2.22 -3.01 7.81
N GLY A 90 2.59 -2.97 6.53
CA GLY A 90 2.95 -4.16 5.78
C GLY A 90 1.80 -5.14 5.55
N HIS A 91 2.06 -6.43 5.77
CA HIS A 91 1.06 -7.48 5.60
C HIS A 91 0.12 -7.53 6.81
N MET A 92 -1.01 -6.84 6.67
CA MET A 92 -2.07 -6.80 7.67
C MET A 92 -3.41 -7.03 6.98
N ASP A 93 -4.26 -7.89 7.54
CA ASP A 93 -5.63 -8.07 7.04
C ASP A 93 -6.57 -6.97 7.55
N ALA A 94 -7.79 -6.93 7.01
CA ALA A 94 -8.76 -5.89 7.35
C ALA A 94 -9.21 -5.95 8.83
N ALA A 95 -9.29 -7.14 9.42
CA ALA A 95 -9.74 -7.32 10.80
C ALA A 95 -8.64 -6.87 11.79
N ALA A 96 -7.39 -7.25 11.54
CA ALA A 96 -6.22 -6.80 12.29
C ALA A 96 -6.08 -5.27 12.21
N ALA A 97 -6.25 -4.69 11.02
CA ALA A 97 -6.25 -3.23 10.83
C ALA A 97 -7.34 -2.54 11.66
N MET A 98 -8.56 -3.07 11.65
CA MET A 98 -9.65 -2.56 12.46
C MET A 98 -9.33 -2.62 13.96
N ASN A 99 -8.75 -3.72 14.44
CA ASN A 99 -8.38 -3.86 15.85
C ASN A 99 -7.31 -2.84 16.25
N VAL A 100 -6.24 -2.69 15.45
CA VAL A 100 -5.20 -1.67 15.69
C VAL A 100 -5.78 -0.26 15.76
N LEU A 101 -6.68 0.08 14.84
CA LEU A 101 -7.33 1.40 14.81
C LEU A 101 -8.24 1.63 16.03
N LYS A 102 -8.98 0.60 16.46
CA LYS A 102 -9.82 0.66 17.66
C LYS A 102 -9.00 0.77 18.94
N ASP A 103 -7.94 -0.02 19.07
CA ASP A 103 -7.06 -0.04 20.24
C ASP A 103 -6.29 1.27 20.42
N CYS A 104 -6.01 1.99 19.33
CA CYS A 104 -5.45 3.34 19.37
C CYS A 104 -6.40 4.34 20.08
N GLY A 105 -7.71 4.09 20.07
CA GLY A 105 -8.72 4.91 20.75
C GLY A 105 -8.87 6.34 20.19
N ARG A 106 -8.28 6.63 19.03
CA ARG A 106 -8.28 7.95 18.40
C ARG A 106 -9.09 7.94 17.12
N ALA A 107 -10.13 8.76 17.07
CA ALA A 107 -10.86 9.04 15.86
C ALA A 107 -9.97 9.69 14.78
N ASN A 108 -10.35 9.50 13.52
CA ASN A 108 -9.62 10.02 12.35
C ASN A 108 -8.17 9.53 12.28
N THR A 109 -7.93 8.31 12.75
CA THR A 109 -6.63 7.64 12.60
C THR A 109 -6.64 6.78 11.33
N PHE A 110 -5.49 6.71 10.68
CA PHE A 110 -5.29 5.99 9.42
C PHE A 110 -4.14 4.99 9.55
N LEU A 111 -4.22 3.91 8.78
CA LEU A 111 -3.08 3.05 8.50
C LEU A 111 -3.14 2.55 7.06
N LEU A 112 -1.96 2.27 6.51
CA LEU A 112 -1.72 1.74 5.18
C LEU A 112 -1.21 0.31 5.33
N ARG A 113 -1.63 -0.57 4.42
CA ARG A 113 -1.22 -1.97 4.40
C ARG A 113 -1.22 -2.51 2.98
N PHE A 114 -0.53 -3.62 2.77
CA PHE A 114 -0.70 -4.38 1.53
C PHE A 114 -2.15 -4.88 1.41
N SER A 115 -2.69 -4.84 0.20
CA SER A 115 -3.95 -5.52 -0.12
C SER A 115 -3.72 -7.03 -0.25
N SER A 116 -4.77 -7.80 -0.54
CA SER A 116 -4.62 -9.21 -0.94
C SER A 116 -4.04 -9.36 -2.34
N THR A 117 -4.07 -8.29 -3.14
CA THR A 117 -3.63 -8.28 -4.54
C THR A 117 -2.29 -7.54 -4.67
N PRO A 118 -1.27 -8.11 -5.34
CA PRO A 118 -0.02 -7.43 -5.62
C PRO A 118 -0.23 -6.08 -6.33
N LYS A 119 0.64 -5.10 -6.07
CA LYS A 119 0.57 -3.71 -6.56
C LYS A 119 -0.68 -2.92 -6.12
N THR A 120 -1.52 -3.52 -5.30
CA THR A 120 -2.65 -2.86 -4.64
C THR A 120 -2.35 -2.75 -3.15
N TYR A 121 -2.75 -1.61 -2.60
CA TYR A 121 -2.62 -1.25 -1.21
C TYR A 121 -4.01 -1.02 -0.60
N SER A 122 -4.08 -0.89 0.71
CA SER A 122 -5.31 -0.53 1.40
C SER A 122 -5.04 0.56 2.41
N LEU A 123 -5.83 1.63 2.35
CA LEU A 123 -5.96 2.63 3.39
C LEU A 123 -7.10 2.20 4.29
N SER A 124 -6.83 2.06 5.58
CA SER A 124 -7.86 1.79 6.59
C SER A 124 -7.96 3.00 7.52
N ALA A 125 -9.17 3.47 7.80
CA ALA A 125 -9.39 4.62 8.67
C ALA A 125 -10.55 4.36 9.62
N ILE A 126 -10.50 4.96 10.81
CA ILE A 126 -11.59 4.93 11.79
C ILE A 126 -12.20 6.32 11.95
N ASP A 127 -13.53 6.42 11.87
CA ASP A 127 -14.23 7.69 12.05
C ASP A 127 -14.48 8.02 13.54
N ILE A 128 -15.10 9.17 13.78
CA ILE A 128 -15.46 9.65 15.13
C ILE A 128 -16.47 8.74 15.85
N TYR A 129 -17.16 7.85 15.14
CA TYR A 129 -18.12 6.90 15.69
C TYR A 129 -17.51 5.51 15.88
N GLY A 130 -16.21 5.35 15.61
CA GLY A 130 -15.52 4.06 15.73
C GLY A 130 -15.77 3.11 14.56
N VAL A 131 -16.35 3.59 13.46
CA VAL A 131 -16.57 2.79 12.25
C VAL A 131 -15.28 2.76 11.43
N CYS A 132 -14.81 1.56 11.11
CA CYS A 132 -13.63 1.35 10.28
C CYS A 132 -14.02 1.22 8.80
N TYR A 133 -13.32 1.95 7.95
CA TYR A 133 -13.48 1.96 6.51
C TYR A 133 -12.19 1.51 5.83
N HIS A 134 -12.31 0.93 4.63
CA HIS A 134 -11.18 0.45 3.85
C HIS A 134 -11.30 0.89 2.40
N TRP A 135 -10.26 1.55 1.88
CA TRP A 135 -10.15 1.93 0.49
C TRP A 135 -8.98 1.21 -0.16
N ARG A 136 -9.17 0.73 -1.39
CA ARG A 136 -8.10 0.14 -2.18
C ARG A 136 -7.55 1.17 -3.14
N PHE A 137 -6.25 1.18 -3.29
CA PHE A 137 -5.54 2.06 -4.23
C PHE A 137 -4.38 1.31 -4.86
N THR A 138 -3.96 1.72 -6.05
CA THR A 138 -2.82 1.13 -6.75
C THR A 138 -1.57 1.95 -6.50
N GLY A 139 -0.42 1.30 -6.54
CA GLY A 139 0.87 1.99 -6.57
C GLY A 139 1.71 1.43 -7.70
N GLU A 140 2.34 2.31 -8.45
CA GLU A 140 3.21 1.96 -9.56
C GLU A 140 4.44 2.85 -9.61
N LYS A 141 5.45 2.37 -10.33
CA LYS A 141 6.64 3.16 -10.65
C LYS A 141 6.60 3.46 -12.14
N LEU A 142 6.54 4.74 -12.48
CA LEU A 142 6.56 5.23 -13.86
C LEU A 142 7.70 6.24 -13.99
N GLU A 143 8.54 6.06 -15.02
CA GLU A 143 9.66 6.97 -15.33
C GLU A 143 10.58 7.24 -14.13
N GLY A 144 10.84 6.19 -13.33
CA GLY A 144 11.70 6.31 -12.15
C GLY A 144 11.03 6.88 -10.90
N ARG A 145 9.73 7.18 -10.93
CA ARG A 145 9.00 7.79 -9.81
C ARG A 145 7.84 6.92 -9.35
N MET A 146 7.65 6.84 -8.04
CA MET A 146 6.49 6.20 -7.44
C MET A 146 5.26 7.11 -7.58
N SER A 147 4.13 6.52 -7.94
CA SER A 147 2.82 7.16 -7.91
C SER A 147 1.80 6.24 -7.26
N PHE A 148 0.80 6.82 -6.61
CA PHE A 148 -0.28 6.10 -5.94
C PHE A 148 -1.63 6.67 -6.36
N ASP A 149 -2.55 5.82 -6.83
CA ASP A 149 -3.85 6.24 -7.36
C ASP A 149 -5.00 5.74 -6.51
N LEU A 150 -5.75 6.67 -5.92
CA LEU A 150 -6.95 6.43 -5.13
C LEU A 150 -8.11 7.30 -5.64
N ASP A 151 -9.19 6.65 -6.08
CA ASP A 151 -10.43 7.29 -6.54
C ASP A 151 -10.22 8.39 -7.61
N GLY A 152 -9.26 8.17 -8.52
CA GLY A 152 -8.96 9.08 -9.63
C GLY A 152 -8.07 10.27 -9.25
N ARG A 153 -7.53 10.30 -8.03
CA ARG A 153 -6.45 11.21 -7.61
C ARG A 153 -5.14 10.44 -7.53
N THR A 154 -4.09 11.04 -8.07
CA THR A 154 -2.72 10.53 -8.04
C THR A 154 -1.92 11.27 -6.98
N TYR A 155 -1.13 10.53 -6.22
CA TYR A 155 -0.27 11.01 -5.13
C TYR A 155 1.18 10.63 -5.42
N GLU A 156 2.12 11.52 -5.08
CA GLU A 156 3.54 11.29 -5.32
C GLU A 156 4.18 10.40 -4.23
N SER A 157 3.53 10.26 -3.08
CA SER A 157 3.99 9.41 -2.00
C SER A 157 2.82 8.93 -1.12
N LEU A 158 3.06 7.90 -0.31
CA LEU A 158 2.10 7.48 0.70
C LEU A 158 1.86 8.55 1.78
N ILE A 159 2.86 9.38 2.07
CA ILE A 159 2.73 10.48 3.02
C ILE A 159 1.80 11.55 2.45
N ASP A 160 1.99 11.92 1.17
CA ASP A 160 1.14 12.88 0.46
C ASP A 160 -0.33 12.42 0.44
N LEU A 161 -0.57 11.14 0.12
CA LEU A 161 -1.90 10.53 0.20
C LEU A 161 -2.54 10.71 1.59
N VAL A 162 -1.80 10.38 2.65
CA VAL A 162 -2.29 10.49 4.02
C VAL A 162 -2.54 11.95 4.41
N ASP A 163 -1.63 12.85 4.09
CA ASP A 163 -1.74 14.26 4.47
C ASP A 163 -2.84 14.99 3.70
N CYS A 164 -3.10 14.60 2.45
CA CYS A 164 -4.28 15.02 1.70
C CYS A 164 -5.56 14.59 2.43
N HIS A 165 -5.68 13.30 2.78
CA HIS A 165 -6.91 12.77 3.37
C HIS A 165 -7.14 13.06 4.85
N LYS A 166 -6.12 13.56 5.56
CA LYS A 166 -6.31 14.23 6.86
C LYS A 166 -7.08 15.54 6.72
N LYS A 167 -6.89 16.27 5.62
CA LYS A 167 -7.54 17.58 5.35
C LYS A 167 -8.86 17.41 4.61
N GLU A 168 -8.90 16.45 3.69
CA GLU A 168 -10.06 16.10 2.87
C GLU A 168 -10.44 14.63 3.10
N PRO A 169 -11.20 14.34 4.17
CA PRO A 169 -11.60 12.97 4.47
C PRO A 169 -12.28 12.30 3.28
N LEU A 170 -11.92 11.05 3.02
CA LEU A 170 -12.56 10.26 1.97
C LEU A 170 -14.06 10.18 2.24
N LEU A 171 -14.84 10.59 1.23
CA LEU A 171 -16.29 10.44 1.31
C LEU A 171 -16.61 8.96 1.38
N LYS A 172 -17.62 8.62 2.20
CA LYS A 172 -18.12 7.25 2.33
C LYS A 172 -18.57 6.79 0.95
N THR A 173 -17.76 6.01 0.27
CA THR A 173 -18.25 5.15 -0.80
C THR A 173 -19.15 4.16 -0.09
N VAL A 174 -20.46 4.40 -0.18
CA VAL A 174 -21.48 3.45 0.28
C VAL A 174 -21.10 2.13 -0.38
N GLU A 175 -20.64 1.16 0.42
CA GLU A 175 -20.31 -0.17 -0.07
C GLU A 175 -21.59 -0.84 -0.58
N GLY A 176 -21.90 -0.57 -1.84
CA GLY A 176 -22.92 -1.22 -2.63
C GLY A 176 -22.32 -1.43 -4.00
N ARG A 177 -22.02 -2.69 -4.31
CA ARG A 177 -21.63 -3.10 -5.67
C ARG A 177 -22.52 -2.42 -6.69
N GLY A 178 -21.93 -1.69 -7.63
CA GLY A 178 -22.63 -1.19 -8.80
C GLY A 178 -22.09 0.12 -9.31
N ARG A 179 -21.22 0.05 -10.33
CA ARG A 179 -21.29 1.04 -11.41
C ARG A 179 -22.74 1.04 -11.93
N MET A 180 -23.59 1.89 -11.40
CA MET A 180 -24.68 2.47 -12.19
C MET A 180 -24.21 3.86 -12.60
N ARG A 181 -23.81 3.97 -13.87
CA ARG A 181 -23.85 5.25 -14.57
C ARG A 181 -25.30 5.73 -14.52
N LEU A 182 -25.62 6.64 -13.61
CA LEU A 182 -26.79 7.50 -13.71
C LEU A 182 -26.30 8.89 -14.05
N GLY A 183 -26.73 9.38 -15.21
CA GLY A 183 -26.59 10.79 -15.57
C GLY A 183 -26.02 11.00 -16.96
N GLY A 184 -26.91 11.13 -17.94
CA GLY A 184 -26.48 11.58 -19.26
C GLY A 184 -27.53 11.65 -20.36
N HIS A 185 -28.81 11.91 -20.08
CA HIS A 185 -29.63 12.71 -21.00
C HIS A 185 -30.61 13.58 -20.23
N LEU A 186 -30.38 14.89 -20.35
CA LEU A 186 -31.15 16.00 -19.82
C LEU A 186 -32.27 16.37 -20.79
N ARG A 187 -33.41 16.76 -20.20
CA ARG A 187 -34.46 17.69 -20.68
C ARG A 187 -35.32 17.18 -21.86
N THR A 188 -36.64 17.34 -21.84
CA THR A 188 -37.50 18.50 -21.47
C THR A 188 -38.80 17.97 -20.81
N GLY A 189 -39.64 18.67 -20.05
CA GLY A 189 -39.83 20.06 -19.63
C GLY A 189 -41.25 20.21 -19.04
N ILE A 190 -41.48 21.32 -18.33
CA ILE A 190 -42.79 21.98 -18.05
C ILE A 190 -43.63 21.52 -16.83
N GLY A 191 -44.01 22.51 -16.00
CA GLY A 191 -45.07 22.50 -14.96
C GLY A 191 -44.48 22.59 -13.54
N GLY A 192 -44.52 23.73 -12.84
CA GLY A 192 -45.68 24.24 -12.06
C GLY A 192 -45.84 23.39 -10.79
N GLU A 193 -45.86 23.86 -9.54
CA GLU A 193 -46.25 25.11 -8.89
C GLU A 193 -45.64 25.16 -7.47
N SER A 194 -45.50 26.37 -6.92
CA SER A 194 -45.80 26.81 -5.54
C SER A 194 -45.56 25.89 -4.33
N GLY A 195 -44.83 26.41 -3.32
CA GLY A 195 -45.30 26.28 -1.93
C GLY A 195 -44.27 26.04 -0.82
N VAL A 196 -44.08 27.09 -0.02
CA VAL A 196 -43.94 27.10 1.46
C VAL A 196 -42.61 26.68 2.07
N ALA A 197 -41.95 27.68 2.67
CA ALA A 197 -40.91 27.57 3.68
C ALA A 197 -41.51 27.26 5.05
N LEU A 198 -40.83 26.44 5.85
CA LEU A 198 -40.99 26.40 7.30
C LEU A 198 -39.61 26.26 7.96
N GLU A 199 -39.55 26.88 9.13
CA GLU A 199 -38.42 27.29 9.97
C GLU A 199 -37.48 26.17 10.46
#